data_AF-A0A1Y0ENL0-F1
#
_entry.id   AF-A0A1Y0ENL0-F1
#
_cell.length_a   1.000
_cell.length_b   1.000
_cell.length_c   1.000
_cell.angle_alpha   90.00
_cell.angle_beta   90.00
_cell.angle_gamma   90.00
#
_symmetry.space_group_name_H-M   'P 1'
#
loop_
_entity.id
_entity.type
_entity.pdbx_description
1 polymer ?
#
loop_
_entity_poly.entity_id
_entity_poly.type
_entity_poly.pdbx_seq_one_letter_code
_entity_poly.pdbx_strand_id
1 'polypeptide(L)'
;MAKAHTSPTPLPLLPETYELALQELEQLVSTIESGAMPLEALLSSYQRGAQLLGFCRARLDAVDQQVRLLDGTPLEVGEDDEDA
;
A
#
# COMPACT_ATOMS: atom_id res chain seq x y z
N MET A 1 14.59 13.00 -40.00
CA MET A 1 13.35 12.46 -39.41
C MET A 1 13.73 11.66 -38.17
N ALA A 2 13.33 12.09 -36.97
CA ALA A 2 13.28 11.25 -35.78
C ALA A 2 12.41 11.98 -34.73
N LYS A 3 11.11 11.71 -34.73
CA LYS A 3 10.26 12.09 -33.59
C LYS A 3 10.52 11.05 -32.49
N ALA A 4 11.20 11.47 -31.42
CA ALA A 4 11.33 10.65 -30.22
C ALA A 4 9.94 10.44 -29.63
N HIS A 5 9.50 9.18 -29.60
CA HIS A 5 8.30 8.76 -28.89
C HIS A 5 8.70 8.46 -27.45
N THR A 6 8.54 9.44 -26.57
CA THR A 6 8.54 9.20 -25.13
C THR A 6 7.22 8.53 -24.77
N SER A 7 7.21 7.20 -24.69
CA SER A 7 6.08 6.48 -24.11
C SER A 7 5.93 6.90 -22.65
N PRO A 8 4.71 7.19 -22.15
CA PRO A 8 4.52 7.44 -20.74
C PRO A 8 4.87 6.16 -19.99
N THR A 9 5.83 6.24 -19.07
CA THR A 9 6.13 5.16 -18.14
C THR A 9 4.81 4.79 -17.44
N PRO A 10 4.30 3.55 -17.61
CA PRO A 10 3.06 3.17 -16.96
C PRO A 10 3.25 3.28 -15.46
N LEU A 11 2.34 4.02 -14.82
CA LEU A 11 2.25 4.05 -13.36
C LEU A 11 2.13 2.60 -12.87
N PRO A 12 2.91 2.16 -11.87
CA PRO A 12 2.86 0.79 -11.41
C PRO A 12 1.46 0.50 -10.88
N LEU A 13 0.79 -0.46 -11.52
CA LEU A 13 -0.57 -0.86 -11.20
C LEU A 13 -0.63 -1.36 -9.74
N LEU A 14 -1.71 -1.02 -9.04
CA LEU A 14 -1.95 -1.58 -7.72
C LEU A 14 -2.28 -3.09 -7.85
N PRO A 15 -1.95 -3.90 -6.84
CA PRO A 15 -2.29 -5.32 -6.82
C PRO A 15 -3.80 -5.56 -6.85
N GLU A 16 -4.21 -6.71 -7.40
CA GLU A 16 -5.63 -7.06 -7.50
C GLU A 16 -6.22 -7.48 -6.14
N THR A 17 -5.43 -8.20 -5.33
CA THR A 17 -5.86 -8.78 -4.04
C THR A 17 -5.01 -8.29 -2.88
N TYR A 18 -5.55 -8.43 -1.67
CA TYR A 18 -4.86 -8.08 -0.43
C TYR A 18 -3.60 -8.93 -0.24
N GLU A 19 -3.67 -10.22 -0.50
CA GLU A 19 -2.57 -11.17 -0.32
C GLU A 19 -1.40 -10.84 -1.26
N LEU A 20 -1.69 -10.44 -2.50
CA LEU A 20 -0.66 -10.01 -3.46
C LEU A 20 0.01 -8.71 -3.01
N ALA A 21 -0.77 -7.75 -2.49
CA ALA A 21 -0.22 -6.50 -1.97
C ALA A 21 0.66 -6.71 -0.74
N LEU A 22 0.24 -7.59 0.16
CA LEU A 22 1.00 -7.95 1.35
C LEU A 22 2.30 -8.65 0.98
N GLN A 23 2.24 -9.64 0.08
CA GLN A 23 3.43 -10.36 -0.38
C GLN A 23 4.45 -9.43 -1.04
N GLU A 24 4.00 -8.50 -1.88
CA GLU A 24 4.88 -7.52 -2.51
C GLU A 24 5.51 -6.58 -1.47
N LEU A 25 4.74 -6.15 -0.46
CA LEU A 25 5.23 -5.31 0.61
C LEU A 25 6.31 -6.01 1.44
N GLU A 26 6.10 -7.28 1.79
CA GLU A 26 7.08 -8.10 2.52
C GLU A 26 8.39 -8.25 1.74
N GLN A 27 8.30 -8.54 0.44
CA GLN A 27 9.48 -8.63 -0.44
C GLN A 27 10.22 -7.30 -0.54
N LEU A 28 9.47 -6.20 -0.65
CA LEU A 28 10.03 -4.85 -0.73
C LEU A 28 10.76 -4.47 0.56
N VAL A 29 10.14 -4.73 1.72
CA VAL A 29 10.77 -4.49 3.04
C VAL A 29 12.02 -5.34 3.20
N SER A 30 11.95 -6.64 2.91
CA SER A 30 13.11 -7.54 2.97
C SER A 30 14.27 -7.04 2.10
N THR A 31 13.96 -6.49 0.92
CA THR A 31 14.97 -5.93 0.03
C THR A 31 15.60 -4.66 0.61
N ILE A 32 14.80 -3.76 1.20
CA ILE A 32 15.30 -2.54 1.85
C ILE A 32 16.19 -2.89 3.04
N GLU A 33 15.75 -3.83 3.89
CA GLU A 33 16.48 -4.25 5.09
C GLU A 33 17.78 -4.99 4.78
N SER A 34 17.87 -5.66 3.62
CA SER A 34 19.11 -6.29 3.17
C SER A 34 20.26 -5.30 2.93
N GLY A 35 19.96 -4.00 2.78
CA GLY A 35 20.94 -2.96 2.47
C GLY A 35 21.53 -3.05 1.05
N ALA A 36 21.02 -3.96 0.21
CA ALA A 36 21.50 -4.15 -1.17
C ALA A 36 20.98 -3.09 -2.16
N MET A 37 20.12 -2.17 -1.71
CA MET A 37 19.44 -1.21 -2.56
C MET A 37 20.23 0.10 -2.69
N PRO A 38 20.44 0.61 -3.92
CA PRO A 38 21.06 1.92 -4.12
C PRO A 38 20.14 3.04 -3.63
N LEU A 39 20.74 4.17 -3.21
CA LEU A 39 20.04 5.31 -2.62
C LEU A 39 18.95 5.87 -3.55
N GLU A 40 19.21 5.90 -4.86
CA GLU A 40 18.28 6.39 -5.88
C GLU A 40 17.02 5.52 -5.98
N ALA A 41 17.13 4.24 -5.65
CA ALA A 41 16.00 3.30 -5.65
C ALA A 41 15.20 3.34 -4.34
N LEU A 42 15.81 3.76 -3.21
CA LEU A 42 15.15 3.81 -1.90
C LEU A 42 13.88 4.66 -1.91
N LEU A 43 13.93 5.84 -2.54
CA LEU A 43 12.75 6.72 -2.62
C LEU A 43 11.61 6.06 -3.40
N SER A 44 11.92 5.40 -4.51
CA SER A 44 10.94 4.69 -5.33
C SER A 44 10.32 3.51 -4.57
N SER A 45 11.15 2.74 -3.85
CA SER A 45 10.67 1.63 -3.02
C SER A 45 9.81 2.11 -1.86
N TYR A 46 10.17 3.22 -1.20
CA TYR A 46 9.34 3.83 -0.18
C TYR A 46 7.96 4.26 -0.73
N GLN A 47 7.93 4.93 -1.89
CA GLN A 47 6.68 5.33 -2.55
C GLN A 47 5.81 4.12 -2.88
N ARG A 48 6.40 3.03 -3.38
CA ARG A 48 5.68 1.79 -3.65
C ARG A 48 5.13 1.17 -2.36
N GLY A 49 5.95 1.10 -1.31
CA GLY A 49 5.52 0.61 -0.01
C GLY A 49 4.33 1.39 0.55
N ALA A 50 4.35 2.73 0.44
CA ALA A 50 3.23 3.58 0.86
C ALA A 50 1.94 3.30 0.07
N GLN A 51 2.04 3.04 -1.25
CA GLN A 51 0.88 2.68 -2.07
C GLN A 51 0.30 1.32 -1.67
N LEU A 52 1.16 0.32 -1.43
CA LEU A 52 0.76 -1.03 -1.00
C LEU A 52 0.09 -0.99 0.37
N LEU A 53 0.67 -0.25 1.33
CA LEU A 53 0.08 -0.05 2.66
C LEU A 53 -1.30 0.62 2.59
N GLY A 54 -1.43 1.68 1.79
CA GLY A 54 -2.71 2.37 1.59
C GLY A 54 -3.78 1.44 1.01
N PHE A 55 -3.40 0.61 0.04
CA PHE A 55 -4.30 -0.40 -0.51
C PHE A 55 -4.74 -1.44 0.53
N CYS A 56 -3.78 -1.99 1.29
CA CYS A 56 -4.07 -2.97 2.33
C CYS A 56 -5.03 -2.40 3.37
N ARG A 57 -4.80 -1.16 3.83
CA ARG A 57 -5.67 -0.50 4.79
C ARG A 57 -7.09 -0.31 4.24
N ALA A 58 -7.21 0.19 3.00
CA ALA A 58 -8.50 0.40 2.37
C ALA A 58 -9.31 -0.91 2.21
N ARG A 59 -8.63 -2.04 1.93
CA ARG A 59 -9.29 -3.35 1.86
C ARG A 59 -9.82 -3.79 3.23
N LEU A 60 -9.03 -3.63 4.29
CA LEU A 60 -9.45 -3.97 5.65
C LEU A 60 -10.62 -3.08 6.10
N ASP A 61 -10.56 -1.77 5.85
CA ASP A 61 -11.63 -0.83 6.18
C ASP A 61 -12.93 -1.17 5.44
N ALA A 62 -12.85 -1.64 4.21
CA ALA A 62 -14.02 -2.06 3.44
C ALA A 62 -14.66 -3.35 4.00
N VAL A 63 -13.83 -4.31 4.44
CA VAL A 63 -14.31 -5.55 5.09
C VAL A 63 -14.94 -5.23 6.44
N ASP A 64 -14.30 -4.38 7.24
CA ASP A 64 -14.80 -3.96 8.55
C ASP A 64 -16.17 -3.27 8.43
N GLN A 65 -16.34 -2.37 7.46
CA GLN A 65 -17.63 -1.76 7.15
C GLN A 65 -18.71 -2.77 6.75
N GLN A 66 -18.35 -3.80 5.99
CA GLN A 66 -19.30 -4.85 5.63
C GLN A 66 -19.73 -5.64 6.86
N VAL A 67 -18.78 -6.10 7.68
CA VAL A 67 -19.08 -6.84 8.93
C VAL A 67 -20.04 -6.04 9.82
N ARG A 68 -19.82 -4.73 9.96
CA ARG A 68 -20.69 -3.85 10.76
C ARG A 68 -22.11 -3.74 10.23
N LEU A 69 -22.27 -3.71 8.90
CA LEU A 69 -23.60 -3.72 8.28
C LEU A 69 -24.34 -5.04 8.58
N LEU A 70 -23.61 -6.15 8.67
CA LEU A 70 -24.16 -7.45 9.03
C LEU A 70 -24.50 -7.55 10.53
N ASP A 71 -23.67 -6.98 11.40
CA ASP A 71 -23.81 -7.07 12.87
C ASP A 71 -24.79 -6.05 13.47
N GLY A 72 -25.13 -4.98 12.73
CA GLY A 72 -26.06 -3.95 13.19
C GLY A 72 -25.50 -3.00 14.25
N THR A 73 -24.18 -3.01 14.46
CA THR A 73 -23.49 -2.23 15.51
C THR A 73 -22.93 -0.92 14.93
N PRO A 74 -23.36 0.26 15.41
CA PRO A 74 -22.76 1.55 15.05
C PRO A 74 -21.32 1.67 15.58
N LEU A 75 -20.47 2.42 14.86
CA LEU A 75 -19.08 2.67 15.24
C LEU A 75 -19.00 3.38 16.60
N GLU A 76 -18.48 2.71 17.63
CA GLU A 76 -17.64 3.42 18.61
C GLU A 76 -16.27 3.53 17.93
N VAL A 77 -15.99 4.72 17.38
CA VAL A 77 -14.63 5.08 17.02
C VAL A 77 -13.88 5.02 18.34
N GLY A 78 -12.94 4.08 18.47
CA GLY A 78 -12.00 4.11 19.58
C GLY A 78 -11.34 5.48 19.54
N GLU A 79 -11.71 6.33 20.48
CA GLU A 79 -10.95 7.51 20.84
C GLU A 79 -9.59 6.97 21.26
N ASP A 80 -8.61 7.08 20.35
CA ASP A 80 -7.20 7.07 20.70
C ASP A 80 -6.94 8.33 21.55
N ASP A 81 -7.55 8.40 22.75
CA ASP A 81 -7.10 9.25 23.86
C ASP A 81 -5.79 8.64 24.37
N GLU A 82 -4.73 8.79 23.58
CA GLU A 82 -3.35 8.68 24.05
C GLU A 82 -2.91 10.06 24.56
N ASP A 83 -3.67 10.59 25.54
CA ASP A 83 -3.28 11.72 26.39
C ASP A 83 -2.73 11.15 27.71
N ALA A 84 -1.42 10.86 27.76
CA ALA A 84 -0.56 10.92 28.96
C ALA A 84 0.93 10.64 28.66
#